data_AF-A0A1G4E3X5-F1
#
_entry.id   AF-A0A1G4E3X5-F1
#
_cell.length_a   1.000
_cell.length_b   1.000
_cell.length_c   1.000
_cell.angle_alpha   90.00
_cell.angle_beta   90.00
_cell.angle_gamma   90.00
#
_symmetry.space_group_name_H-M   'P 1'
#
loop_
_entity.id
_entity.type
_entity.pdbx_description
1 polymer ?
#
loop_
_entity_poly.entity_id
_entity_poly.type
_entity_poly.pdbx_seq_one_letter_code
_entity_poly.pdbx_strand_id
1 'polypeptide(L)'
;MDKGSIYGAVKYLSSEAPIKSTSVKSFINCVGEGITGIAKTVCMNFNKLISSLCPSELHVPWKKSLNDSDYKYLNFWANYEIKIKGSFENVFIDAFSNNVSSEMGQCFNKNKFVGALKYLEKSCMDKLKTIDNLYRNYYDMGDIIFSSTDNFEECLEYSKNCFREYKKVIGTDQYRDKHFYDSLINFKKTYEQLAHKALSKNISYAEYIVKMPEYMYSFG
;
A
#
# COMPACT_ATOMS: atom_id res chain seq x y z
N MET A 1 9.60 -6.20 -3.48
CA MET A 1 9.44 -5.32 -4.66
C MET A 1 9.87 -3.91 -4.29
N ASP A 2 9.88 -2.91 -5.18
CA ASP A 2 9.96 -1.52 -4.72
C ASP A 2 8.56 -1.05 -4.30
N LYS A 3 8.51 -0.14 -3.32
CA LYS A 3 7.24 0.36 -2.77
C LYS A 3 6.43 1.19 -3.80
N GLY A 4 7.08 1.73 -4.84
CA GLY A 4 6.43 2.48 -5.92
C GLY A 4 5.61 1.57 -6.84
N SER A 5 6.07 0.35 -7.11
CA SER A 5 5.36 -0.65 -7.91
C SER A 5 4.06 -1.09 -7.24
N ILE A 6 4.06 -1.25 -5.91
CA ILE A 6 2.84 -1.53 -5.13
C ILE A 6 1.86 -0.37 -5.26
N TYR A 7 2.35 0.85 -5.06
CA TYR A 7 1.50 2.03 -5.13
C TYR A 7 0.86 2.20 -6.52
N GLY A 8 1.66 2.06 -7.58
CA GLY A 8 1.18 2.10 -8.96
C GLY A 8 0.09 1.06 -9.24
N ALA A 9 0.25 -0.18 -8.77
CA ALA A 9 -0.76 -1.23 -8.93
C ALA A 9 -2.06 -0.90 -8.18
N VAL A 10 -1.98 -0.34 -6.97
CA VAL A 10 -3.16 0.06 -6.19
C VAL A 10 -3.87 1.27 -6.82
N LYS A 11 -3.11 2.24 -7.35
CA LYS A 11 -3.64 3.40 -8.08
C LYS A 11 -4.38 2.94 -9.35
N TYR A 12 -3.79 2.02 -10.11
CA TYR A 12 -4.40 1.40 -11.29
C TYR A 12 -5.76 0.75 -11.01
N LEU A 13 -5.87 -0.01 -9.91
CA LEU A 13 -7.15 -0.60 -9.50
C LEU A 13 -8.22 0.45 -9.17
N SER A 14 -7.81 1.62 -8.70
CA SER A 14 -8.69 2.72 -8.33
C SER A 14 -9.11 3.56 -9.56
N SER A 15 -8.35 3.49 -10.65
CA SER A 15 -8.52 4.33 -11.85
C SER A 15 -9.28 3.68 -13.02
N GLU A 16 -9.47 2.35 -13.05
CA GLU A 16 -10.03 1.68 -14.24
C GLU A 16 -11.48 1.17 -14.15
N ALA A 17 -12.24 1.67 -15.12
CA ALA A 17 -13.23 1.04 -15.99
C ALA A 17 -13.11 -0.51 -16.15
N PRO A 18 -14.20 -1.20 -16.56
CA PRO A 18 -14.27 -2.66 -16.55
C PRO A 18 -13.32 -3.30 -17.58
N ILE A 19 -12.22 -3.88 -17.08
CA ILE A 19 -11.41 -4.81 -17.87
C ILE A 19 -12.24 -6.08 -18.11
N LYS A 20 -12.43 -6.43 -19.39
CA LYS A 20 -13.00 -7.70 -19.81
C LYS A 20 -12.21 -8.84 -19.19
N SER A 21 -12.93 -9.72 -18.50
CA SER A 21 -12.41 -10.99 -17.99
C SER A 21 -11.79 -11.79 -19.12
N THR A 22 -10.48 -11.70 -19.26
CA THR A 22 -9.69 -12.62 -20.08
C THR A 22 -8.96 -13.55 -19.14
N SER A 23 -9.62 -14.66 -18.76
CA SER A 23 -8.98 -15.94 -18.41
C SER A 23 -7.61 -15.85 -17.70
N VAL A 24 -7.48 -15.00 -16.67
CA VAL A 24 -6.26 -14.94 -15.87
C VAL A 24 -6.35 -16.07 -14.86
N LYS A 25 -5.33 -16.95 -14.80
CA LYS A 25 -5.19 -17.88 -13.67
C LYS A 25 -5.37 -17.07 -12.39
N SER A 26 -6.32 -17.44 -11.52
CA SER A 26 -6.66 -16.69 -10.32
C SER A 26 -5.76 -17.12 -9.15
N PHE A 27 -5.19 -16.16 -8.42
CA PHE A 27 -4.32 -16.43 -7.26
C PHE A 27 -5.11 -17.04 -6.11
N ILE A 28 -6.33 -16.54 -5.93
CA ILE A 28 -7.32 -17.05 -5.00
C ILE A 28 -8.56 -17.45 -5.80
N ASN A 29 -9.08 -18.66 -5.56
CA ASN A 29 -10.34 -19.10 -6.11
C ASN A 29 -11.52 -18.35 -5.46
N CYS A 30 -11.98 -17.27 -6.09
CA CYS A 30 -13.05 -16.41 -5.55
C CYS A 30 -14.46 -17.01 -5.62
N VAL A 31 -14.62 -18.24 -6.12
CA VAL A 31 -15.89 -19.00 -6.05
C VAL A 31 -15.80 -20.15 -5.06
N GLY A 32 -14.71 -20.22 -4.30
CA GLY A 32 -14.48 -21.23 -3.28
C GLY A 32 -15.34 -21.04 -2.02
N GLU A 33 -15.34 -22.08 -1.19
CA GLU A 33 -16.11 -22.11 0.06
C GLU A 33 -15.75 -20.93 0.97
N GLY A 34 -16.76 -20.31 1.60
CA GLY A 34 -16.59 -19.15 2.48
C GLY A 34 -16.40 -17.80 1.76
N ILE A 35 -16.20 -17.77 0.44
CA ILE A 35 -16.04 -16.52 -0.32
C ILE A 35 -17.37 -16.08 -0.94
N THR A 36 -18.16 -15.31 -0.19
CA THR A 36 -19.46 -14.80 -0.62
C THR A 36 -19.59 -13.28 -0.40
N GLY A 37 -20.59 -12.65 -1.02
CA GLY A 37 -20.88 -11.23 -0.85
C GLY A 37 -19.66 -10.31 -1.03
N ILE A 38 -19.37 -9.49 -0.02
CA ILE A 38 -18.23 -8.55 0.01
C ILE A 38 -16.89 -9.27 -0.20
N ALA A 39 -16.72 -10.47 0.37
CA ALA A 39 -15.50 -11.26 0.23
C ALA A 39 -15.17 -11.56 -1.23
N LYS A 40 -16.21 -11.86 -2.02
CA LYS A 40 -16.06 -12.17 -3.44
C LYS A 40 -15.57 -10.95 -4.21
N THR A 41 -16.14 -9.78 -3.95
CA THR A 41 -15.67 -8.52 -4.55
C THR A 41 -14.23 -8.19 -4.16
N VAL A 42 -13.89 -8.31 -2.88
CA VAL A 42 -12.51 -8.09 -2.42
C VAL A 42 -11.56 -9.09 -3.05
N CYS A 43 -11.91 -10.37 -3.09
CA CYS A 43 -11.10 -11.43 -3.70
C CYS A 43 -10.83 -11.15 -5.18
N MET A 44 -11.84 -10.70 -5.94
CA MET A 44 -11.67 -10.33 -7.35
C MET A 44 -10.69 -9.16 -7.53
N ASN A 45 -10.84 -8.10 -6.74
CA ASN A 45 -9.92 -6.96 -6.78
C ASN A 45 -8.52 -7.34 -6.30
N PHE A 46 -8.43 -8.23 -5.33
CA PHE A 46 -7.18 -8.75 -4.81
C PHE A 46 -6.42 -9.57 -5.86
N ASN A 47 -7.12 -10.43 -6.60
CA ASN A 47 -6.53 -11.14 -7.73
C ASN A 47 -6.00 -10.16 -8.78
N LYS A 48 -6.75 -9.10 -9.11
CA LYS A 48 -6.28 -8.06 -10.04
C LYS A 48 -5.03 -7.34 -9.50
N LEU A 49 -4.99 -7.04 -8.21
CA LEU A 49 -3.81 -6.44 -7.56
C LEU A 49 -2.59 -7.33 -7.73
N ILE A 50 -2.72 -8.62 -7.39
CA ILE A 50 -1.60 -9.54 -7.53
C ILE A 50 -1.24 -9.71 -9.00
N SER A 51 -2.19 -9.80 -9.94
CA SER A 51 -1.89 -9.85 -11.38
C SER A 51 -1.13 -8.63 -11.89
N SER A 52 -1.37 -7.44 -11.33
CA SER A 52 -0.63 -6.22 -11.70
C SER A 52 0.81 -6.25 -11.19
N LEU A 53 1.02 -6.75 -9.97
CA LEU A 53 2.34 -6.92 -9.36
C LEU A 53 3.09 -8.13 -9.91
N CYS A 54 2.33 -9.09 -10.38
CA CYS A 54 2.74 -10.39 -10.82
C CYS A 54 2.01 -10.75 -12.13
N PRO A 55 2.37 -10.12 -13.26
CA PRO A 55 1.77 -10.41 -14.56
C PRO A 55 2.07 -11.84 -14.98
N SER A 56 1.04 -12.67 -15.17
CA SER A 56 1.19 -14.09 -15.49
C SER A 56 1.72 -14.38 -16.91
N GLU A 57 2.20 -13.38 -17.66
CA GLU A 57 2.74 -13.59 -19.01
C GLU A 57 4.06 -14.38 -18.97
N LEU A 58 4.00 -15.59 -19.51
CA LEU A 58 4.95 -16.69 -19.33
C LEU A 58 6.33 -16.49 -20.00
N HIS A 59 6.60 -15.34 -20.63
CA HIS A 59 7.74 -15.18 -21.52
C HIS A 59 8.71 -14.05 -21.15
N VAL A 60 8.47 -13.32 -20.07
CA VAL A 60 9.44 -12.34 -19.56
C VAL A 60 10.20 -12.96 -18.38
N PRO A 61 11.55 -13.07 -18.42
CA PRO A 61 12.35 -13.44 -17.27
C PRO A 61 12.01 -12.49 -16.12
N TRP A 62 11.44 -13.04 -15.05
CA TRP A 62 10.99 -12.27 -13.92
C TRP A 62 12.20 -11.65 -13.22
N LYS A 63 12.29 -10.32 -13.26
CA LYS A 63 13.38 -9.61 -12.61
C LYS A 63 13.31 -9.70 -11.08
N LYS A 64 12.12 -9.96 -10.48
CA LYS A 64 11.96 -10.02 -9.01
C LYS A 64 10.66 -10.72 -8.59
N SER A 65 10.75 -11.68 -7.67
CA SER A 65 9.58 -12.27 -7.00
C SER A 65 9.05 -11.39 -5.88
N LEU A 66 7.78 -11.57 -5.52
CA LEU A 66 7.20 -10.96 -4.33
C LEU A 66 7.95 -11.45 -3.08
N ASN A 67 8.29 -10.51 -2.21
CA ASN A 67 8.99 -10.74 -0.96
C ASN A 67 8.03 -10.65 0.25
N ASP A 68 8.56 -10.93 1.43
CA ASP A 68 7.76 -10.99 2.66
C ASP A 68 7.12 -9.64 3.03
N SER A 69 7.72 -8.51 2.64
CA SER A 69 7.13 -7.19 2.85
C SER A 69 5.96 -6.94 1.89
N ASP A 70 6.08 -7.41 0.65
CA ASP A 70 5.00 -7.31 -0.35
C ASP A 70 3.78 -8.12 0.13
N TYR A 71 3.99 -9.34 0.65
CA TYR A 71 2.89 -10.14 1.21
C TYR A 71 2.25 -9.52 2.45
N LYS A 72 3.04 -8.89 3.34
CA LYS A 72 2.49 -8.16 4.49
C LYS A 72 1.62 -6.98 4.05
N TYR A 73 2.02 -6.25 3.01
CA TYR A 73 1.22 -5.19 2.43
C TYR A 73 -0.09 -5.73 1.84
N LEU A 74 0.00 -6.81 1.06
CA LEU A 74 -1.17 -7.48 0.49
C LEU A 74 -2.15 -7.94 1.59
N ASN A 75 -1.66 -8.51 2.69
CA ASN A 75 -2.50 -8.83 3.84
C ASN A 75 -3.19 -7.59 4.43
N PHE A 76 -2.46 -6.49 4.60
CA PHE A 76 -3.03 -5.22 5.06
C PHE A 76 -4.14 -4.72 4.12
N TRP A 77 -3.86 -4.69 2.81
CA TRP A 77 -4.81 -4.22 1.82
C TRP A 77 -6.11 -5.02 1.85
N ALA A 78 -6.03 -6.36 1.92
CA ALA A 78 -7.21 -7.22 1.97
C ALA A 78 -8.04 -6.97 3.24
N ASN A 79 -7.40 -6.92 4.41
CA ASN A 79 -8.07 -6.61 5.68
C ASN A 79 -8.76 -5.24 5.63
N TYR A 80 -8.09 -4.23 5.07
CA TYR A 80 -8.61 -2.87 4.97
C TYR A 80 -9.84 -2.80 4.05
N GLU A 81 -9.77 -3.41 2.87
CA GLU A 81 -10.88 -3.44 1.89
C GLU A 81 -12.13 -4.13 2.44
N ILE A 82 -11.96 -5.21 3.21
CA ILE A 82 -13.07 -5.91 3.87
C ILE A 82 -13.71 -5.01 4.93
N LYS A 83 -12.89 -4.36 5.76
CA LYS A 83 -13.35 -3.45 6.82
C LYS A 83 -14.14 -2.27 6.28
N ILE A 84 -13.63 -1.57 5.26
CA ILE A 84 -14.33 -0.38 4.71
C ILE A 84 -15.65 -0.74 4.03
N LYS A 85 -15.80 -1.99 3.56
CA LYS A 85 -17.04 -2.50 2.97
C LYS A 85 -18.03 -3.02 4.03
N GLY A 86 -17.72 -2.88 5.31
CA GLY A 86 -18.67 -3.10 6.42
C GLY A 86 -18.59 -4.48 7.06
N SER A 87 -17.48 -5.21 6.90
CA SER A 87 -17.31 -6.54 7.51
C SER A 87 -16.10 -6.61 8.43
N PHE A 88 -16.24 -7.25 9.60
CA PHE A 88 -15.20 -7.30 10.65
C PHE A 88 -14.80 -8.72 11.03
N GLU A 89 -15.22 -9.73 10.28
CA GLU A 89 -15.04 -11.12 10.70
C GLU A 89 -13.68 -11.68 10.24
N ASN A 90 -13.04 -12.47 11.10
CA ASN A 90 -11.83 -13.23 10.78
C ASN A 90 -12.05 -14.25 9.64
N VAL A 91 -13.30 -14.70 9.46
CA VAL A 91 -13.73 -15.75 8.52
C VAL A 91 -13.23 -15.51 7.09
N PHE A 92 -13.08 -14.26 6.67
CA PHE A 92 -12.63 -13.94 5.31
C PHE A 92 -11.16 -14.28 5.07
N ILE A 93 -10.30 -14.13 6.07
CA ILE A 93 -8.86 -14.43 5.94
C ILE A 93 -8.66 -15.94 5.81
N ASP A 94 -9.39 -16.72 6.60
CA ASP A 94 -9.36 -18.18 6.54
C ASP A 94 -9.90 -18.68 5.20
N ALA A 95 -11.01 -18.10 4.72
CA ALA A 95 -11.54 -18.39 3.40
C ALA A 95 -10.54 -18.07 2.28
N PHE A 96 -9.83 -16.94 2.36
CA PHE A 96 -8.81 -16.59 1.38
C PHE A 96 -7.65 -17.58 1.39
N SER A 97 -7.17 -17.93 2.58
CA SER A 97 -6.07 -18.89 2.80
C SER A 97 -6.40 -20.28 2.21
N ASN A 98 -7.60 -20.79 2.50
CA ASN A 98 -8.04 -22.11 2.05
C ASN A 98 -8.22 -22.19 0.53
N ASN A 99 -8.48 -21.05 -0.11
CA ASN A 99 -8.77 -20.96 -1.54
C ASN A 99 -7.58 -20.47 -2.39
N VAL A 100 -6.36 -20.40 -1.84
CA VAL A 100 -5.17 -20.04 -2.64
C VAL A 100 -4.82 -21.17 -3.62
N SER A 101 -4.79 -20.83 -4.90
CA SER A 101 -4.48 -21.75 -6.01
C SER A 101 -3.04 -22.28 -5.91
N SER A 102 -2.84 -23.56 -6.26
CA SER A 102 -1.54 -24.24 -6.18
C SER A 102 -0.57 -23.91 -7.32
N GLU A 103 -1.06 -23.40 -8.45
CA GLU A 103 -0.27 -23.26 -9.68
C GLU A 103 -0.01 -21.81 -10.06
N MET A 104 0.99 -21.18 -9.45
CA MET A 104 1.46 -19.88 -9.91
C MET A 104 2.97 -19.80 -9.95
N GLY A 105 3.48 -19.23 -11.05
CA GLY A 105 4.90 -19.24 -11.41
C GLY A 105 5.81 -18.50 -10.44
N GLN A 106 7.08 -18.37 -10.81
CA GLN A 106 8.19 -17.97 -9.92
C GLN A 106 8.02 -16.65 -9.14
N CYS A 107 7.10 -15.77 -9.54
CA CYS A 107 6.90 -14.50 -8.85
C CYS A 107 6.05 -14.59 -7.58
N PHE A 108 5.08 -15.50 -7.51
CA PHE A 108 4.17 -15.66 -6.38
C PHE A 108 4.45 -16.96 -5.64
N ASN A 109 4.57 -16.88 -4.32
CA ASN A 109 4.83 -18.02 -3.46
C ASN A 109 3.62 -18.22 -2.55
N LYS A 110 2.85 -19.27 -2.85
CA LYS A 110 1.66 -19.65 -2.10
C LYS A 110 1.92 -19.77 -0.59
N ASN A 111 2.98 -20.48 -0.19
CA ASN A 111 3.25 -20.76 1.22
C ASN A 111 3.57 -19.48 2.00
N LYS A 112 4.36 -18.58 1.41
CA LYS A 112 4.66 -17.26 1.99
C LYS A 112 3.42 -16.39 2.07
N PHE A 113 2.59 -16.40 1.03
CA PHE A 113 1.35 -15.65 1.01
C PHE A 113 0.36 -16.13 2.10
N VAL A 114 0.09 -17.43 2.15
CA VAL A 114 -0.75 -18.05 3.18
C VAL A 114 -0.21 -17.76 4.59
N GLY A 115 1.10 -17.87 4.80
CA GLY A 115 1.71 -17.55 6.10
C GLY A 115 1.63 -16.07 6.49
N ALA A 116 1.46 -15.17 5.52
CA ALA A 116 1.28 -13.73 5.75
C ALA A 116 -0.19 -13.32 5.95
N LEU A 117 -1.14 -14.12 5.46
CA LEU A 117 -2.57 -13.88 5.64
C LEU A 117 -2.97 -14.02 7.11
N LYS A 118 -3.30 -12.90 7.73
CA LYS A 118 -3.68 -12.81 9.15
C LYS A 118 -4.69 -11.70 9.34
N TYR A 119 -5.67 -11.94 10.19
CA TYR A 119 -6.55 -10.89 10.66
C TYR A 119 -5.75 -9.79 11.34
N LEU A 120 -6.04 -8.53 11.00
CA LEU A 120 -5.41 -7.37 11.63
C LEU A 120 -6.39 -6.71 12.58
N GLU A 121 -6.01 -6.64 13.85
CA GLU A 121 -6.75 -5.88 14.85
C GLU A 121 -6.84 -4.41 14.45
N LYS A 122 -7.92 -3.75 14.90
CA LYS A 122 -8.23 -2.35 14.57
C LYS A 122 -7.04 -1.41 14.83
N SER A 123 -6.38 -1.55 15.98
CA SER A 123 -5.24 -0.71 16.37
C SER A 123 -4.04 -0.86 15.42
N CYS A 124 -3.73 -2.09 15.00
CA CYS A 124 -2.69 -2.38 14.01
C CYS A 124 -3.06 -1.81 12.64
N MET A 125 -4.32 -1.99 12.25
CA MET A 125 -4.82 -1.53 10.95
C MET A 125 -4.81 0.00 10.83
N ASP A 126 -5.19 0.72 11.89
CA ASP A 126 -5.21 2.18 11.89
C ASP A 126 -3.78 2.77 11.78
N LYS A 127 -2.78 2.12 12.42
CA LYS A 127 -1.35 2.44 12.25
C LYS A 127 -0.89 2.20 10.81
N LEU A 128 -1.17 1.01 10.26
CA LEU A 128 -0.77 0.66 8.89
C LEU A 128 -1.44 1.56 7.86
N LYS A 129 -2.71 1.93 8.06
CA LYS A 129 -3.43 2.90 7.22
C LYS A 129 -2.73 4.26 7.24
N THR A 130 -2.28 4.71 8.40
CA THR A 130 -1.53 5.97 8.50
C THR A 130 -0.26 5.90 7.65
N ILE A 131 0.52 4.81 7.77
CA ILE A 131 1.71 4.60 6.93
C ILE A 131 1.35 4.54 5.45
N ASP A 132 0.31 3.81 5.06
CA ASP A 132 -0.15 3.72 3.67
C ASP A 132 -0.47 5.12 3.13
N ASN A 133 -1.33 5.90 3.81
CA ASN A 133 -1.67 7.26 3.43
C ASN A 133 -0.43 8.16 3.23
N LEU A 134 0.53 8.09 4.15
CA LEU A 134 1.78 8.84 4.06
C LEU A 134 2.55 8.50 2.78
N TYR A 135 2.74 7.21 2.50
CA TYR A 135 3.45 6.78 1.29
C TYR A 135 2.67 7.05 0.01
N ARG A 136 1.33 6.98 0.01
CA ARG A 136 0.51 7.34 -1.16
C ARG A 136 0.74 8.79 -1.59
N ASN A 137 0.56 9.72 -0.66
CA ASN A 137 0.79 11.15 -0.92
C ASN A 137 2.26 11.40 -1.31
N TYR A 138 3.23 10.71 -0.70
CA TYR A 138 4.63 10.80 -1.08
C TYR A 138 4.88 10.36 -2.53
N TYR A 139 4.24 9.29 -2.99
CA TYR A 139 4.40 8.82 -4.37
C TYR A 139 3.71 9.75 -5.37
N ASP A 140 2.54 10.28 -5.06
CA ASP A 140 1.88 11.27 -5.92
C ASP A 140 2.71 12.56 -6.02
N MET A 141 3.31 13.02 -4.91
CA MET A 141 4.30 14.11 -4.97
C MET A 141 5.46 13.75 -5.90
N GLY A 142 6.00 12.53 -5.80
CA GLY A 142 7.07 12.05 -6.67
C GLY A 142 6.69 12.07 -8.15
N ASP A 143 5.48 11.59 -8.49
CA ASP A 143 4.95 11.61 -9.84
C ASP A 143 4.94 13.04 -10.40
N ILE A 144 4.44 14.01 -9.62
CA ILE A 144 4.42 15.43 -10.02
C ILE A 144 5.84 15.98 -10.15
N ILE A 145 6.64 15.84 -9.09
CA ILE A 145 7.99 16.41 -8.99
C ILE A 145 8.87 15.89 -10.12
N PHE A 146 8.72 14.64 -10.56
CA PHE A 146 9.56 14.07 -11.63
C PHE A 146 8.87 14.03 -13.00
N SER A 147 7.65 14.54 -13.13
CA SER A 147 6.99 14.70 -14.43
C SER A 147 7.62 15.80 -15.29
N SER A 148 7.20 15.88 -16.55
CA SER A 148 7.61 16.94 -17.49
C SER A 148 6.97 18.29 -17.22
N THR A 149 5.87 18.35 -16.46
CA THR A 149 5.11 19.57 -16.20
C THR A 149 4.97 19.78 -14.71
N ASP A 150 5.44 20.93 -14.21
CA ASP A 150 5.30 21.23 -12.79
C ASP A 150 3.82 21.49 -12.45
N ASN A 151 3.29 20.76 -11.47
CA ASN A 151 1.96 21.01 -10.87
C ASN A 151 2.12 21.35 -9.38
N PHE A 152 2.52 22.59 -9.12
CA PHE A 152 2.89 23.03 -7.77
C PHE A 152 1.74 22.96 -6.76
N GLU A 153 0.52 23.32 -7.16
CA GLU A 153 -0.65 23.32 -6.29
C GLU A 153 -1.02 21.90 -5.84
N GLU A 154 -1.02 20.96 -6.77
CA GLU A 154 -1.30 19.55 -6.47
C GLU A 154 -0.19 18.94 -5.59
N CYS A 155 1.07 19.30 -5.85
CA CYS A 155 2.20 18.90 -4.99
C CYS A 155 2.03 19.43 -3.56
N LEU A 156 1.59 20.69 -3.41
CA LEU A 156 1.30 21.28 -2.11
C LEU A 156 0.13 20.60 -1.40
N GLU A 157 -0.90 20.18 -2.12
CA GLU A 157 -2.00 19.41 -1.54
C GLU A 157 -1.51 18.10 -0.93
N TYR A 158 -0.77 17.30 -1.70
CA TYR A 158 -0.20 16.03 -1.20
C TYR A 158 0.82 16.26 -0.08
N SER A 159 1.60 17.33 -0.14
CA SER A 159 2.52 17.73 0.92
C SER A 159 1.77 18.08 2.22
N LYS A 160 0.71 18.89 2.16
CA LYS A 160 -0.16 19.21 3.30
C LYS A 160 -0.83 17.96 3.87
N ASN A 161 -1.22 17.01 3.01
CA ASN A 161 -1.77 15.73 3.44
C ASN A 161 -0.74 14.89 4.21
N CYS A 162 0.48 14.76 3.69
CA CYS A 162 1.59 14.12 4.41
C CYS A 162 1.77 14.76 5.80
N PHE A 163 1.83 16.09 5.85
CA PHE A 163 2.02 16.84 7.10
C PHE A 163 0.90 16.55 8.10
N ARG A 164 -0.35 16.60 7.66
CA ARG A 164 -1.52 16.36 8.51
C ARG A 164 -1.57 14.94 9.05
N GLU A 165 -1.33 13.94 8.21
CA GLU A 165 -1.30 12.53 8.63
C GLU A 165 -0.16 12.26 9.60
N TYR A 166 1.03 12.80 9.34
CA TYR A 166 2.19 12.64 10.21
C TYR A 166 1.96 13.33 11.57
N LYS A 167 1.46 14.57 11.55
CA LYS A 167 1.15 15.37 12.76
C LYS A 167 0.14 14.70 13.68
N LYS A 168 -0.85 13.97 13.12
CA LYS A 168 -1.86 13.26 13.93
C LYS A 168 -1.28 12.19 14.84
N VAL A 169 -0.16 11.59 14.46
CA VAL A 169 0.39 10.42 15.16
C VAL A 169 1.66 10.73 15.95
N ILE A 170 2.41 11.76 15.54
CA ILE A 170 3.54 12.22 16.36
C ILE A 170 3.05 12.81 17.69
N GLY A 171 3.64 12.35 18.79
CA GLY A 171 3.25 12.76 20.15
C GLY A 171 2.03 12.05 20.74
N THR A 172 1.45 11.06 20.05
CA THR A 172 0.40 10.20 20.61
C THR A 172 0.98 8.96 21.28
N ASP A 173 0.23 8.27 22.16
CA ASP A 173 0.70 7.00 22.74
C ASP A 173 0.91 5.89 21.71
N GLN A 174 0.34 6.00 20.50
CA GLN A 174 0.62 5.09 19.40
C GLN A 174 2.10 5.12 18.99
N TYR A 175 2.78 6.24 19.23
CA TYR A 175 4.21 6.44 19.05
C TYR A 175 5.08 5.53 19.95
N ARG A 176 4.51 4.95 21.01
CA ARG A 176 5.24 4.01 21.89
C ARG A 176 5.45 2.63 21.26
N ASP A 177 4.76 2.32 20.17
CA ASP A 177 5.05 1.14 19.36
C ASP A 177 6.32 1.38 18.55
N LYS A 178 7.40 0.68 18.92
CA LYS A 178 8.72 0.85 18.30
C LYS A 178 8.68 0.63 16.78
N HIS A 179 7.95 -0.36 16.28
CA HIS A 179 7.92 -0.64 14.85
C HIS A 179 7.17 0.44 14.07
N PHE A 180 6.07 0.93 14.62
CA PHE A 180 5.34 2.04 14.02
C PHE A 180 6.16 3.33 14.06
N TYR A 181 6.83 3.60 15.19
CA TYR A 181 7.72 4.74 15.34
C TYR A 181 8.89 4.72 14.33
N ASP A 182 9.59 3.58 14.22
CA ASP A 182 10.68 3.41 13.26
C ASP A 182 10.19 3.63 11.81
N SER A 183 8.95 3.22 11.52
CA SER A 183 8.32 3.44 10.21
C SER A 183 8.06 4.93 9.93
N LEU A 184 7.63 5.70 10.94
CA LEU A 184 7.44 7.14 10.85
C LEU A 184 8.78 7.89 10.69
N ILE A 185 9.83 7.48 11.41
CA ILE A 185 11.17 8.03 11.23
C ILE A 185 11.67 7.81 9.81
N ASN A 186 11.54 6.58 9.32
CA ASN A 186 11.97 6.25 7.96
C ASN A 186 11.18 7.04 6.92
N PHE A 187 9.87 7.19 7.11
CA PHE A 187 9.05 8.04 6.25
C PHE A 187 9.56 9.49 6.23
N LYS A 188 9.76 10.13 7.40
CA LYS A 188 10.24 11.53 7.48
C LYS A 188 11.55 11.70 6.72
N LYS A 189 12.53 10.80 6.92
CA LYS A 189 13.82 10.82 6.20
C LYS A 189 13.63 10.73 4.69
N THR A 190 12.78 9.81 4.22
CA THR A 190 12.51 9.63 2.80
C THR A 190 11.77 10.84 2.20
N TYR A 191 10.84 11.44 2.95
CA TYR A 191 10.15 12.67 2.57
C TYR A 191 11.11 13.85 2.39
N GLU A 192 12.01 14.05 3.35
CA GLU A 192 13.03 15.12 3.29
C GLU A 192 13.98 14.92 2.11
N GLN A 193 14.35 13.67 1.80
CA GLN A 193 15.14 13.38 0.59
C GLN A 193 14.38 13.72 -0.70
N LEU A 194 13.07 13.46 -0.77
CA LEU A 194 12.25 13.88 -1.91
C LEU A 194 12.18 15.41 -2.01
N ALA A 195 12.01 16.11 -0.89
CA ALA A 195 12.02 17.57 -0.83
C ALA A 195 13.34 18.15 -1.38
N HIS A 196 14.48 17.59 -0.96
CA HIS A 196 15.79 17.99 -1.49
C HIS A 196 15.90 17.77 -3.00
N LYS A 197 15.44 16.63 -3.51
CA LYS A 197 15.43 16.35 -4.96
C LYS A 197 14.53 17.33 -5.73
N ALA A 198 13.37 17.67 -5.17
CA ALA A 198 12.46 18.63 -5.77
C ALA A 198 13.11 20.01 -5.91
N LEU A 199 13.77 20.48 -4.83
CA LEU A 199 14.51 21.75 -4.83
C LEU A 199 15.66 21.75 -5.83
N SER A 200 16.37 20.64 -5.98
CA SER A 200 17.43 20.51 -6.99
C SER A 200 16.89 20.55 -8.43
N LYS A 201 15.65 20.08 -8.66
CA LYS A 201 15.00 20.15 -9.97
C LYS A 201 14.48 21.56 -10.26
N ASN A 202 13.74 22.15 -9.33
CA ASN A 202 13.16 23.49 -9.46
C ASN A 202 13.05 24.13 -8.06
N ILE A 203 13.76 25.22 -7.85
CA ILE A 203 13.81 25.91 -6.54
C ILE A 203 12.44 26.40 -6.06
N SER A 204 11.49 26.61 -6.98
CA SER A 204 10.12 27.03 -6.68
C SER A 204 9.39 26.05 -5.76
N TYR A 205 9.76 24.76 -5.75
CA TYR A 205 9.19 23.75 -4.85
C TYR A 205 9.37 24.08 -3.36
N ALA A 206 10.26 25.02 -2.99
CA ALA A 206 10.42 25.47 -1.61
C ALA A 206 9.12 25.96 -0.96
N GLU A 207 8.22 26.55 -1.75
CA GLU A 207 6.93 27.07 -1.26
C GLU A 207 5.83 25.99 -1.23
N TYR A 208 6.04 24.87 -1.94
CA TYR A 208 5.02 23.85 -2.17
C TYR A 208 5.29 22.54 -1.41
N ILE A 209 6.41 22.46 -0.68
CA ILE A 209 6.74 21.30 0.16
C ILE A 209 6.81 21.73 1.62
N VAL A 210 5.74 21.43 2.36
CA VAL A 210 5.61 21.62 3.79
C VAL A 210 6.62 20.77 4.55
N LYS A 211 7.44 21.42 5.38
CA LYS A 211 8.39 20.75 6.26
C LYS A 211 7.67 19.89 7.30
N MET A 212 8.13 18.65 7.47
CA MET A 212 7.60 17.76 8.52
C MET A 212 7.91 18.30 9.92
N PRO A 213 6.98 18.17 10.88
CA PRO A 213 7.22 18.63 12.24
C PRO A 213 8.36 17.86 12.90
N GLU A 214 9.01 18.50 13.87
CA GLU A 214 9.99 17.83 14.74
C GLU A 214 9.30 16.99 15.81
N TYR A 215 10.00 15.97 16.29
CA TYR A 215 9.51 15.15 17.39
C TYR A 215 9.40 16.00 18.65
N MET A 216 8.20 16.08 19.22
CA MET A 216 8.03 16.61 20.57
C MET A 216 8.59 15.56 21.53
N TYR A 217 9.85 15.73 21.94
CA TYR A 217 10.33 15.07 23.15
C TYR A 217 9.61 15.70 24.34
N SER A 218 8.53 15.08 24.81
CA SER A 218 8.05 15.34 26.16
C SER A 218 9.04 14.65 27.11
N PHE A 219 10.07 15.38 27.53
CA PHE A 219 10.78 15.03 28.76
C PHE A 219 9.78 15.17 29.90
N GLY A 220 9.39 14.04 30.48
CA GLY A 220 8.73 13.97 31.78
C GLY A 220 9.79 13.89 32.88
#